data_AF-A0A6I5NED0-F1
#
_entry.id   AF-A0A6I5NED0-F1
#
_cell.length_a   1.000
_cell.length_b   1.000
_cell.length_c   1.000
_cell.angle_alpha   90.00
_cell.angle_beta   90.00
_cell.angle_gamma   90.00
#
_symmetry.space_group_name_H-M   'P 1'
#
loop_
_entity.id
_entity.type
_entity.pdbx_description
1 polymer ?
#
loop_
_entity_poly.entity_id
_entity_poly.type
_entity_poly.pdbx_seq_one_letter_code
_entity_poly.pdbx_strand_id
1 'polypeptide(L)' 'LQNGRHPECWTLDRDPFFLETSVPGSFAAGDVRHSSVKRVASAAGEGAMAVAFVHRYLEEIA' A
#
# COMPACT_ATOMS: atom_id res chain seq x y z
N LEU A 1 -11.28 3.78 0.33
CA LEU A 1 -12.21 4.85 -0.08
C LEU A 1 -13.16 5.16 1.07
N GLN A 2 -13.37 6.43 1.38
CA GLN A 2 -14.42 6.92 2.27
C GLN A 2 -15.52 7.51 1.37
N ASN A 3 -16.74 6.96 1.41
CA ASN A 3 -17.87 7.39 0.56
C ASN A 3 -17.54 7.43 -0.96
N GLY A 4 -16.74 6.46 -1.44
CA GLY A 4 -16.34 6.37 -2.85
C GLY A 4 -15.23 7.34 -3.27
N ARG A 5 -14.66 8.12 -2.34
CA ARG A 5 -13.53 9.02 -2.59
C ARG A 5 -12.30 8.62 -1.75
N HIS A 6 -11.13 9.11 -2.14
CA HIS A 6 -9.94 9.01 -1.29
C HIS A 6 -10.11 9.88 -0.04
N PRO A 7 -9.48 9.50 1.09
CA PRO A 7 -9.48 10.33 2.29
C PRO A 7 -8.76 11.66 2.02
N GLU A 8 -9.04 12.70 2.81
CA GLU A 8 -8.44 14.03 2.64
C GLU A 8 -6.90 14.02 2.68
N CYS A 9 -6.31 13.05 3.39
CA CYS A 9 -4.85 12.88 3.44
C CYS A 9 -4.22 12.34 2.17
N TRP A 10 -5.02 11.97 1.16
CA TRP A 10 -4.54 11.48 -0.11
C TRP A 10 -4.32 12.63 -1.09
N THR A 11 -3.05 12.94 -1.38
CA THR A 11 -2.65 14.13 -2.16
C THR A 11 -2.21 13.83 -3.59
N LEU A 12 -2.28 12.57 -4.03
CA LEU A 12 -1.78 12.15 -5.34
C LEU A 12 -2.91 11.99 -6.36
N ASP A 13 -2.64 12.32 -7.63
CA ASP A 13 -3.58 12.20 -8.75
C ASP A 13 -3.83 10.75 -9.22
N ARG A 14 -3.20 9.77 -8.56
CA ARG A 14 -3.32 8.34 -8.85
C ARG A 14 -3.96 7.59 -7.71
N ASP A 15 -4.53 6.43 -8.01
CA ASP A 15 -5.06 5.52 -7.00
C ASP A 15 -3.95 4.86 -6.17
N PRO A 16 -4.22 4.45 -4.91
CA PRO A 16 -3.31 3.69 -4.08
C PRO A 16 -2.72 2.48 -4.81
N PHE A 17 -1.41 2.28 -4.70
CA PHE A 17 -0.79 1.04 -5.11
C PHE A 17 -1.32 -0.11 -4.24
N PHE A 18 -1.16 -1.33 -4.74
CA PHE A 18 -1.50 -2.48 -3.93
C PHE A 18 -0.62 -2.49 -2.66
N LEU A 19 -1.24 -2.78 -1.51
CA LEU A 19 -0.65 -2.71 -0.16
C LEU A 19 -0.43 -1.31 0.41
N GLU A 20 -0.71 -0.25 -0.34
CA GLU A 20 -0.59 1.12 0.17
C GLU A 20 -1.77 1.47 1.08
N THR A 21 -1.48 2.24 2.11
CA THR A 21 -2.46 2.68 3.11
C THR A 21 -3.17 3.95 2.63
N SER A 22 -3.97 4.57 3.51
CA SER A 22 -4.54 5.90 3.25
C SER A 22 -3.49 7.02 3.24
N VAL A 23 -2.25 6.75 3.66
CA VAL A 23 -1.15 7.70 3.65
C VAL A 23 -0.26 7.37 2.45
N PRO A 24 -0.11 8.29 1.47
CA PRO A 24 0.77 8.09 0.32
C PRO A 24 2.19 7.70 0.73
N GLY A 25 2.76 6.69 0.07
CA GLY A 25 4.08 6.15 0.35
C GLY A 25 4.17 5.23 1.57
N SER A 26 3.09 5.05 2.33
CA SER A 26 3.06 4.14 3.48
C SER A 26 2.36 2.84 3.10
N PHE A 27 3.06 1.71 3.27
CA PHE A 27 2.61 0.37 2.87
C PHE A 27 2.48 -0.56 4.07
N ALA A 28 1.50 -1.46 4.02
CA ALA A 28 1.25 -2.48 5.02
C ALA A 28 1.25 -3.86 4.36
N ALA A 29 2.01 -4.81 4.90
CA ALA A 29 2.14 -6.17 4.38
C ALA A 29 1.91 -7.21 5.48
N GLY A 30 1.35 -8.36 5.10
CA GLY A 30 1.10 -9.47 6.02
C GLY A 30 -0.02 -9.19 7.01
N ASP A 31 0.13 -9.69 8.24
CA ASP A 31 -1.00 -9.89 9.15
C ASP A 31 -1.55 -8.64 9.81
N VAL A 32 -0.86 -7.51 9.67
CA VAL A 32 -1.37 -6.19 10.06
C VAL A 32 -2.51 -5.72 9.15
N ARG A 33 -2.61 -6.26 7.92
CA ARG A 33 -3.64 -5.86 6.96
C ARG A 33 -5.00 -6.45 7.32
N HIS A 34 -6.04 -5.69 7.01
CA HIS A 34 -7.39 -6.22 6.96
C HIS A 34 -7.49 -7.33 5.90
N SER A 35 -8.22 -8.41 6.22
CA SER A 35 -8.41 -9.57 5.35
C SER A 35 -7.11 -10.25 4.90
N SER A 36 -6.04 -10.20 5.72
CA SER A 36 -4.85 -11.00 5.45
C SER A 36 -5.15 -12.49 5.57
N VAL A 37 -4.38 -13.30 4.83
CA VAL A 37 -4.51 -14.76 4.84
C VAL A 37 -3.94 -15.40 6.12
N LYS A 38 -3.28 -14.63 7.01
CA LYS A 38 -2.65 -15.14 8.24
C LYS A 38 -1.62 -16.25 8.00
N ARG A 39 -0.82 -16.12 6.92
CA ARG A 39 0.19 -17.11 6.50
C ARG A 39 1.53 -16.45 6.18
N VAL A 40 2.60 -17.08 6.65
CA VAL A 40 3.99 -16.61 6.49
C VAL A 40 4.37 -16.44 5.01
N ALA A 41 4.08 -17.43 4.16
CA ALA A 41 4.44 -17.36 2.74
C ALA A 41 3.76 -16.18 2.02
N SER A 42 2.48 -15.94 2.31
CA SER A 42 1.74 -14.79 1.77
C SER A 42 2.30 -13.48 2.30
N ALA A 43 2.57 -13.37 3.61
CA ALA A 43 3.15 -12.18 4.22
C ALA A 43 4.54 -11.84 3.63
N ALA A 44 5.39 -12.85 3.41
CA ALA A 44 6.69 -12.67 2.78
C ALA A 44 6.57 -12.15 1.32
N GLY A 45 5.65 -12.73 0.54
CA GLY A 45 5.37 -12.27 -0.82
C GLY A 45 4.83 -10.83 -0.86
N GLU A 46 3.91 -10.48 0.03
CA GLU A 46 3.41 -9.11 0.18
C GLU A 46 4.53 -8.14 0.58
N GLY A 47 5.43 -8.54 1.46
CA GLY A 47 6.59 -7.73 1.85
C GLY A 47 7.50 -7.41 0.66
N ALA A 48 7.83 -8.41 -0.17
CA ALA A 48 8.62 -8.19 -1.38
C ALA A 48 7.90 -7.25 -2.37
N MET A 49 6.58 -7.38 -2.50
CA MET A 49 5.77 -6.52 -3.36
C MET A 49 5.71 -5.07 -2.83
N ALA A 50 5.59 -4.88 -1.52
CA ALA A 50 5.61 -3.56 -0.90
C ALA A 50 6.92 -2.83 -1.20
N VAL A 51 8.07 -3.52 -1.13
CA VAL A 51 9.38 -2.94 -1.50
C VAL A 51 9.41 -2.48 -2.96
N ALA A 52 8.89 -3.29 -3.89
CA ALA A 52 8.82 -2.90 -5.30
C ALA A 52 7.97 -1.63 -5.53
N PHE A 53 6.83 -1.50 -4.83
CA PHE A 53 6.02 -0.29 -4.91
C PHE A 53 6.64 0.92 -4.20
N VAL A 54 7.41 0.72 -3.13
CA VAL A 54 8.18 1.81 -2.51
C VAL A 54 9.17 2.37 -3.52
N HIS A 55 9.90 1.53 -4.26
CA HIS A 55 10.81 2.02 -5.30
C HIS A 55 10.08 2.84 -6.36
N ARG A 56 8.94 2.35 -6.85
CA ARG A 56 8.11 3.07 -7.82
C ARG A 56 7.57 4.40 -7.26
N TYR A 57 7.10 4.42 -6.02
CA TYR A 57 6.63 5.65 -5.38
C TYR A 57 7.76 6.68 -5.27
N LEU A 58 8.96 6.24 -4.90
CA LEU A 58 10.14 7.11 -4.82
C LEU A 58 10.54 7.66 -6.20
N GLU A 59 10.40 6.88 -7.27
CA GLU A 59 10.61 7.35 -8.64
C GLU A 59 9.60 8.42 -9.08
N GLU A 60 8.37 8.37 -8.58
CA GLU A 60 7.31 9.34 -8.93
C GLU A 60 7.44 10.69 -8.20
N ILE A 61 8.10 10.71 -7.03
CA ILE A 61 8.27 11.92 -6.21
C ILE A 61 9.67 12.55 -6.32
N ALA A 62 10.61 11.88 -6.98
CA ALA A 62 11.95 12.40 -7.27
C ALA A 62 11.91 13.44 -8.40
#